data_AF-A0A9W7LN24-F1
#
_entry.id   AF-A0A9W7LN24-F1
#
_cell.length_a   1.000
_cell.length_b   1.000
_cell.length_c   1.000
_cell.angle_alpha   90.00
_cell.angle_beta   90.00
_cell.angle_gamma   90.00
#
_symmetry.space_group_name_H-M   'P 1'
#
loop_
_entity.id
_entity.type
_entity.pdbx_description
1 polymer ?
#
loop_
_entity_poly.entity_id
_entity_poly.type
_entity_poly.pdbx_seq_one_letter_code
_entity_poly.pdbx_strand_id
1 'polypeptide(L)'
;MGEIYEKMDCMIGEIRDLLINNKHAVDYMKMEEILVSRWEKMNITMHCLGFSLNPFFYDSKYLNAKAPGGVPRRAPNQDREVVAEVLKAFDRIGEDENEKAELRKQLAKFQNKQGMFGTTFARIDATTMSPISWWSTYGSETPELAEIAIRVLSQPISSSSAERVWSTYSYIHNIKRNRLNTKRADKLVFIHSNIRLLSRFTTSYKEGPCKKWDIDPESTYFDDSTVRLEDLRWDD
;
A
#
# COMPACT_ATOMS: atom_id res chain seq x y z
N MET A 1 1.12 -2.21 -2.01
CA MET A 1 1.94 -1.22 -2.73
C MET A 1 2.34 -1.65 -4.15
N GLY A 2 2.85 -2.87 -4.37
CA GLY A 2 3.37 -3.31 -5.67
C GLY A 2 2.38 -3.47 -6.83
N GLU A 3 1.09 -3.68 -6.56
CA GLU A 3 0.06 -3.78 -7.62
C GLU A 3 -0.20 -2.47 -8.36
N ILE A 4 0.16 -1.31 -7.79
CA ILE A 4 -0.08 -0.02 -8.48
C ILE A 4 0.74 0.06 -9.76
N TYR A 5 2.01 -0.34 -9.69
CA TYR A 5 2.90 -0.27 -10.84
C TYR A 5 2.34 -1.08 -12.01
N GLU A 6 1.92 -2.32 -11.73
CA GLU A 6 1.29 -3.18 -12.72
C GLU A 6 -0.02 -2.59 -13.26
N LYS A 7 -0.90 -2.09 -12.38
CA LYS A 7 -2.19 -1.53 -12.82
C LYS A 7 -2.03 -0.30 -13.70
N MET A 8 -1.04 0.54 -13.40
CA MET A 8 -0.75 1.73 -14.21
C MET A 8 -0.21 1.33 -15.58
N ASP A 9 0.72 0.37 -15.64
CA ASP A 9 1.29 -0.14 -16.89
C ASP A 9 0.22 -0.81 -17.76
N CYS A 10 -0.65 -1.63 -17.15
CA CYS A 10 -1.79 -2.24 -17.82
C CYS A 10 -2.84 -1.21 -18.26
N MET A 11 -3.12 -0.19 -17.46
CA MET A 11 -4.13 0.84 -17.79
C MET A 11 -3.80 1.59 -19.08
N ILE A 12 -2.53 1.88 -19.35
CA ILE A 12 -2.11 2.52 -20.61
C ILE A 12 -2.46 1.63 -21.81
N GLY A 13 -2.21 0.32 -21.69
CA GLY A 13 -2.57 -0.68 -22.69
C GLY A 13 -4.08 -0.86 -22.86
N GLU A 14 -4.84 -0.90 -21.77
CA GLU A 14 -6.31 -1.02 -21.80
C GLU A 14 -6.95 0.20 -22.49
N ILE A 15 -6.50 1.40 -22.15
CA ILE A 15 -6.96 2.64 -22.78
C ILE A 15 -6.64 2.63 -24.28
N ARG A 16 -5.47 2.12 -24.66
CA ARG A 16 -5.10 1.95 -26.07
C ARG A 16 -6.06 1.03 -26.80
N ASP A 17 -6.28 -0.16 -26.26
CA ASP A 17 -7.14 -1.18 -26.87
C ASP A 17 -8.59 -0.67 -27.01
N LEU A 18 -9.08 0.09 -26.02
CA LEU A 18 -10.40 0.72 -26.07
C LEU A 18 -10.51 1.84 -27.12
N LEU A 19 -9.45 2.63 -27.29
CA LEU A 19 -9.48 3.81 -28.17
C LEU A 19 -9.18 3.50 -29.63
N ILE A 20 -8.48 2.40 -29.95
CA ILE A 20 -8.14 1.99 -31.32
C ILE A 20 -9.38 1.93 -32.25
N ASN A 21 -10.52 1.49 -31.73
CA ASN A 21 -11.77 1.35 -32.50
C ASN A 21 -12.75 2.52 -32.28
N ASN A 22 -12.31 3.61 -31.66
CA ASN A 22 -13.16 4.72 -31.25
C ASN A 22 -12.85 5.99 -32.09
N LYS A 23 -13.84 6.88 -32.24
CA LYS A 23 -13.67 8.22 -32.83
C LYS A 23 -12.59 9.06 -32.12
N HIS A 24 -12.26 8.71 -30.88
CA HIS A 24 -11.23 9.34 -30.05
C HIS A 24 -9.84 8.71 -30.17
N ALA A 25 -9.58 7.84 -31.16
CA ALA A 25 -8.26 7.27 -31.39
C ALA A 25 -7.16 8.35 -31.52
N VAL A 26 -7.50 9.49 -32.13
CA VAL A 26 -6.60 10.65 -32.28
C VAL A 26 -6.21 11.31 -30.95
N ASP A 27 -7.03 11.15 -29.91
CA ASP A 27 -6.80 11.75 -28.60
C ASP A 27 -5.88 10.87 -27.73
N TYR A 28 -5.60 9.62 -28.15
CA TYR A 28 -4.81 8.66 -27.37
C TYR A 28 -3.44 9.21 -26.98
N MET A 29 -2.69 9.79 -27.92
CA MET A 29 -1.35 10.33 -27.63
C MET A 29 -1.39 11.40 -26.54
N LYS A 30 -2.39 12.28 -26.57
CA LYS A 30 -2.54 13.34 -25.56
C LYS A 30 -2.96 12.76 -24.21
N MET A 31 -3.79 11.73 -24.19
CA MET A 31 -4.16 11.03 -22.96
C MET A 31 -2.96 10.29 -22.35
N GLU A 32 -2.20 9.58 -23.18
CA GLU A 32 -0.96 8.89 -22.77
C GLU A 32 0.03 9.87 -22.13
N GLU A 33 0.27 11.02 -22.76
CA GLU A 33 1.14 12.07 -22.21
C GLU A 33 0.66 12.55 -20.83
N ILE A 34 -0.65 12.80 -20.66
CA ILE A 34 -1.22 13.23 -19.38
C ILE A 34 -1.07 12.14 -18.31
N LEU A 35 -1.29 10.88 -18.67
CA LEU A 35 -1.16 9.74 -17.76
C LEU A 35 0.28 9.55 -17.31
N VAL A 36 1.24 9.56 -18.25
CA VAL A 36 2.67 9.46 -17.94
C VAL A 36 3.13 10.64 -17.10
N SER A 37 2.73 11.87 -17.44
CA SER A 37 3.07 13.07 -16.65
C SER A 37 2.53 13.02 -15.22
N ARG A 38 1.37 12.40 -15.01
CA ARG A 38 0.82 12.16 -13.66
C ARG A 38 1.56 11.05 -12.95
N TRP A 39 1.88 9.97 -13.66
CA TRP A 39 2.64 8.84 -13.14
C TRP A 39 4.00 9.30 -12.57
N GLU A 40 4.73 10.12 -13.33
CA GLU A 40 6.02 10.66 -12.93
C GLU A 40 5.98 11.47 -11.62
N LYS A 41 4.81 12.04 -11.28
CA LYS A 41 4.60 12.85 -10.08
C LYS A 41 4.16 12.05 -8.86
N MET A 42 3.67 10.82 -9.04
CA MET A 42 3.29 9.94 -7.93
C MET A 42 4.52 9.16 -7.47
N ASN A 43 4.76 9.04 -6.17
CA ASN A 43 5.98 8.48 -5.57
C ASN A 43 6.44 7.12 -6.18
N ILE A 44 7.24 7.19 -7.25
CA ILE A 44 7.66 6.07 -8.11
C ILE A 44 8.54 5.09 -7.34
N THR A 45 9.47 5.62 -6.53
CA THR A 45 10.45 4.82 -5.78
C THR A 45 9.78 3.74 -4.92
N MET A 46 8.73 4.12 -4.17
CA MET A 46 8.01 3.19 -3.30
C MET A 46 7.18 2.18 -4.09
N HIS A 47 6.64 2.60 -5.24
CA HIS A 47 5.88 1.71 -6.13
C HIS A 47 6.78 0.66 -6.77
N CYS A 48 7.93 1.07 -7.32
CA CYS A 48 8.93 0.16 -7.88
C CYS A 48 9.47 -0.80 -6.82
N LEU A 49 9.73 -0.32 -5.60
CA LEU A 49 10.15 -1.19 -4.50
C LEU A 49 9.06 -2.21 -4.16
N GLY A 50 7.81 -1.77 -4.00
CA GLY A 50 6.69 -2.67 -3.74
C GLY A 50 6.47 -3.68 -4.87
N PHE A 51 6.66 -3.28 -6.13
CA PHE A 51 6.56 -4.14 -7.30
C PHE A 51 7.68 -5.18 -7.30
N SER A 52 8.93 -4.75 -7.08
CA SER A 52 10.09 -5.64 -7.02
C SER A 52 10.04 -6.63 -5.86
N LEU A 53 9.35 -6.30 -4.75
CA LEU A 53 9.22 -7.19 -3.59
C LEU A 53 8.01 -8.12 -3.67
N ASN A 54 7.15 -8.02 -4.68
CA ASN A 54 6.02 -8.94 -4.78
C ASN A 54 6.42 -10.20 -5.58
N PRO A 55 6.42 -11.40 -4.96
CA PRO A 55 6.86 -12.63 -5.60
C PRO A 55 5.99 -13.05 -6.79
N PHE A 56 4.72 -12.62 -6.84
CA PHE A 56 3.80 -12.88 -7.94
C PHE A 56 4.35 -12.42 -9.29
N PHE A 57 5.03 -11.27 -9.35
CA PHE A 57 5.53 -10.70 -10.60
C PHE A 57 6.77 -11.42 -11.18
N TYR A 58 7.29 -12.42 -10.45
CA TYR A 58 8.34 -13.32 -10.93
C TYR A 58 7.80 -14.70 -11.36
N ASP A 59 6.48 -14.88 -11.32
CA ASP A 59 5.83 -16.11 -11.76
C ASP A 59 5.88 -16.26 -13.29
N SER A 60 6.10 -17.51 -13.73
CA SER A 60 6.26 -17.81 -15.15
C SER A 60 4.96 -17.65 -15.94
N LYS A 61 3.79 -17.95 -15.34
CA LYS A 61 2.51 -17.81 -16.04
C LYS A 61 2.17 -16.33 -16.22
N TYR A 62 2.40 -15.52 -15.20
CA TYR A 62 2.26 -14.06 -15.28
C TYR A 62 3.13 -13.48 -16.39
N LEU A 63 4.43 -13.79 -16.41
CA LEU A 63 5.39 -13.24 -17.38
C LEU A 63 5.12 -13.67 -18.82
N ASN A 64 4.60 -14.90 -19.02
CA ASN A 64 4.25 -15.39 -20.35
C ASN A 64 2.94 -14.80 -20.90
N ALA A 65 2.09 -14.24 -20.03
CA ALA A 65 0.86 -13.60 -20.44
C ALA A 65 1.14 -12.19 -20.95
N LYS A 66 0.56 -11.81 -22.10
CA LYS A 66 0.63 -10.44 -22.61
C LYS A 66 -0.13 -9.49 -21.69
N ALA A 67 0.44 -8.31 -21.47
CA ALA A 67 -0.28 -7.19 -20.89
C ALA A 67 -1.29 -6.63 -21.93
N PRO A 68 -2.31 -5.88 -21.48
CA PRO A 68 -3.14 -5.07 -22.37
C PRO A 68 -2.29 -4.22 -23.33
N GLY A 69 -2.78 -3.94 -24.53
CA GLY A 69 -1.98 -3.33 -25.61
C GLY A 69 -0.98 -4.29 -26.26
N GLY A 70 -0.99 -5.58 -25.88
CA GLY A 70 -0.15 -6.63 -26.46
C GLY A 70 1.32 -6.60 -26.03
N VAL A 71 1.66 -5.81 -25.02
CA VAL A 71 3.02 -5.60 -24.52
C VAL A 71 3.50 -6.84 -23.76
N PRO A 72 4.73 -7.33 -24.00
CA PRO A 72 5.29 -8.42 -23.21
C PRO A 72 5.59 -7.93 -21.80
N ARG A 73 5.12 -8.69 -20.79
CA ARG A 73 5.45 -8.42 -19.39
C ARG A 73 6.92 -8.71 -19.12
N ARG A 74 7.51 -7.95 -18.21
CA ARG A 74 8.90 -8.12 -17.77
C ARG A 74 8.93 -8.33 -16.28
N ALA A 75 9.85 -9.17 -15.82
CA ALA A 75 10.09 -9.32 -14.40
C ALA A 75 10.67 -8.01 -13.84
N PRO A 76 10.39 -7.65 -12.58
CA PRO A 76 10.87 -6.39 -12.01
C PRO A 76 12.39 -6.19 -12.11
N ASN A 77 13.17 -7.27 -12.02
CA ASN A 77 14.63 -7.24 -12.13
C ASN A 77 15.16 -7.10 -13.58
N GLN A 78 14.28 -7.18 -14.58
CA GLN A 78 14.61 -6.96 -16.00
C GLN A 78 14.23 -5.56 -16.47
N ASP A 79 13.49 -4.81 -15.64
CA ASP A 79 13.13 -3.43 -15.93
C ASP A 79 14.16 -2.47 -15.33
N ARG A 80 14.83 -1.71 -16.20
CA ARG A 80 15.88 -0.76 -15.82
C ARG A 80 15.36 0.35 -14.91
N GLU A 81 14.15 0.84 -15.15
CA GLU A 81 13.56 1.90 -14.33
C GLU A 81 13.28 1.38 -12.92
N VAL A 82 12.64 0.22 -12.82
CA VAL A 82 12.34 -0.43 -11.54
C VAL A 82 13.61 -0.70 -10.75
N VAL A 83 14.63 -1.28 -11.38
CA VAL A 83 15.91 -1.58 -10.70
C VAL A 83 16.58 -0.30 -10.20
N ALA A 84 16.64 0.75 -11.02
CA ALA A 84 17.23 2.03 -10.61
C ALA A 84 16.51 2.65 -9.40
N GLU A 85 15.17 2.59 -9.39
CA GLU A 85 14.36 3.11 -8.29
C GLU A 85 14.46 2.25 -7.03
N VAL A 86 14.56 0.92 -7.14
CA VAL A 86 14.79 0.03 -6.00
C VAL A 86 16.12 0.34 -5.31
N LEU A 87 17.19 0.56 -6.09
CA LEU A 87 18.49 0.93 -5.54
C LEU A 87 18.44 2.28 -4.80
N LYS A 88 17.76 3.29 -5.39
CA LYS A 88 17.51 4.56 -4.69
C LYS A 88 16.68 4.38 -3.41
N ALA A 89 15.76 3.42 -3.40
CA ALA A 89 14.97 3.12 -2.21
C ALA A 89 15.85 2.55 -1.10
N PHE A 90 16.75 1.62 -1.42
CA PHE A 90 17.71 1.07 -0.45
C PHE A 90 18.68 2.14 0.07
N ASP A 91 19.15 3.07 -0.78
CA ASP A 91 19.99 4.18 -0.35
C ASP A 91 19.29 5.09 0.68
N ARG A 92 17.95 5.18 0.62
CA ARG A 92 17.14 5.95 1.59
C ARG A 92 16.77 5.17 2.84
N ILE A 93 16.66 3.85 2.74
CA ILE A 93 16.22 2.99 3.85
C ILE A 93 17.40 2.57 4.73
N GLY A 94 18.52 2.18 4.14
CA GLY A 94 19.70 1.73 4.88
C GLY A 94 20.42 2.90 5.55
N GLU A 95 20.83 2.71 6.81
CA GLU A 95 21.52 3.75 7.59
C GLU A 95 23.01 3.82 7.27
N ASP A 96 23.62 2.67 6.94
CA ASP A 96 25.03 2.56 6.57
C ASP A 96 25.26 1.77 5.26
N GLU A 97 26.50 1.76 4.78
CA GLU A 97 26.85 1.06 3.53
C GLU A 97 26.79 -0.47 3.64
N ASN A 98 26.95 -1.02 4.84
CA ASN A 98 26.90 -2.47 5.06
C ASN A 98 25.45 -2.95 4.95
N GLU A 99 24.50 -2.26 5.56
CA GLU A 99 23.07 -2.52 5.43
C GLU A 99 22.62 -2.43 3.97
N LYS A 100 23.00 -1.35 3.27
CA LYS A 100 22.69 -1.20 1.84
C LYS A 100 23.27 -2.33 1.00
N ALA A 101 24.50 -2.77 1.30
CA ALA A 101 25.13 -3.91 0.62
C ALA A 101 24.39 -5.22 0.90
N GLU A 102 24.00 -5.47 2.15
CA GLU A 102 23.27 -6.67 2.54
C GLU A 102 21.87 -6.71 1.91
N LEU A 103 21.15 -5.58 1.87
CA LEU A 103 19.86 -5.47 1.18
C LEU A 103 19.96 -5.81 -0.32
N ARG A 104 21.00 -5.30 -1.01
CA ARG A 104 21.25 -5.62 -2.43
C ARG A 104 21.54 -7.11 -2.62
N LYS A 105 22.35 -7.70 -1.74
CA LYS A 105 22.69 -9.13 -1.76
C LYS A 105 21.47 -10.01 -1.52
N GLN A 106 20.64 -9.67 -0.55
CA GLN A 106 19.40 -10.40 -0.26
C GLN A 106 18.37 -10.27 -1.37
N LEU A 107 18.23 -9.07 -1.95
CA LEU A 107 17.37 -8.87 -3.10
C LEU A 107 17.82 -9.76 -4.26
N ALA A 108 19.12 -9.82 -4.55
CA ALA A 108 19.66 -10.71 -5.58
C ALA A 108 19.37 -12.19 -5.28
N LYS A 109 19.48 -12.62 -4.02
CA LYS A 109 19.16 -13.99 -3.59
C LYS A 109 17.70 -14.35 -3.87
N PHE A 110 16.77 -13.46 -3.52
CA PHE A 110 15.34 -13.59 -3.81
C PHE A 110 15.06 -13.61 -5.32
N GLN A 111 15.55 -12.62 -6.08
CA GLN A 111 15.31 -12.50 -7.52
C GLN A 111 15.87 -13.67 -8.32
N ASN A 112 17.01 -14.22 -7.90
CA ASN A 112 17.62 -15.40 -8.52
C ASN A 112 17.00 -16.72 -8.04
N LYS A 113 15.93 -16.67 -7.21
CA LYS A 113 15.22 -17.85 -6.69
C LYS A 113 16.16 -18.84 -6.00
N GLN A 114 17.13 -18.32 -5.23
CA GLN A 114 18.09 -19.14 -4.50
C GLN A 114 17.50 -19.65 -3.18
N GLY A 115 17.96 -20.82 -2.72
CA GLY A 115 17.51 -21.40 -1.45
C GLY A 115 16.00 -21.67 -1.41
N MET A 116 15.36 -21.32 -0.29
CA MET A 116 13.91 -21.51 -0.09
C MET A 116 13.03 -20.87 -1.18
N PHE A 117 13.46 -19.77 -1.81
CA PHE A 117 12.70 -19.08 -2.85
C PHE A 117 12.59 -19.87 -4.16
N GLY A 118 13.51 -20.82 -4.40
CA GLY A 118 13.50 -21.68 -5.58
C GLY A 118 12.59 -22.90 -5.45
N THR A 119 12.10 -23.19 -4.26
CA THR A 119 11.28 -24.37 -4.00
C THR A 119 9.95 -24.32 -4.75
N THR A 120 9.41 -25.48 -5.10
CA THR A 120 8.11 -25.58 -5.78
C THR A 120 6.99 -24.97 -4.94
N PHE A 121 7.02 -25.16 -3.62
CA PHE A 121 6.04 -24.58 -2.69
C PHE A 121 6.09 -23.05 -2.71
N ALA A 122 7.26 -22.44 -2.55
CA ALA A 122 7.41 -20.99 -2.59
C ALA A 122 6.89 -20.38 -3.91
N ARG A 123 7.09 -21.07 -5.04
CA ARG A 123 6.59 -20.62 -6.35
C ARG A 123 5.08 -20.71 -6.49
N ILE A 124 4.46 -21.78 -5.99
CA ILE A 124 2.99 -21.91 -6.02
C ILE A 124 2.38 -20.86 -5.09
N ASP A 125 2.90 -20.76 -3.88
CA ASP A 125 2.41 -19.85 -2.85
C ASP A 125 2.57 -18.38 -3.21
N ALA A 126 3.56 -18.04 -4.04
CA ALA A 126 3.71 -16.69 -4.60
C ALA A 126 2.47 -16.22 -5.39
N THR A 127 1.65 -17.17 -5.88
CA THR A 127 0.44 -16.87 -6.66
C THR A 127 -0.86 -17.05 -5.88
N THR A 128 -0.83 -17.78 -4.76
CA THR A 128 -2.04 -18.12 -3.99
C THR A 128 -2.10 -17.38 -2.65
N MET A 129 -0.96 -17.00 -2.07
CA MET A 129 -0.88 -16.28 -0.79
C MET A 129 -0.77 -14.77 -0.99
N SER A 130 -1.13 -14.03 0.06
CA SER A 130 -0.81 -12.60 0.09
C SER A 130 0.72 -12.42 0.12
N PRO A 131 1.27 -11.39 -0.55
CA PRO A 131 2.71 -11.14 -0.55
C PRO A 131 3.29 -10.99 0.86
N ILE A 132 2.53 -10.40 1.79
CA ILE A 132 2.94 -10.24 3.20
C ILE A 132 3.12 -11.61 3.86
N SER A 133 2.12 -12.49 3.73
CA SER A 133 2.18 -13.84 4.28
C SER A 133 3.32 -14.65 3.65
N TRP A 134 3.54 -14.48 2.34
CA TRP A 134 4.64 -15.15 1.65
C TRP A 134 6.02 -14.76 2.22
N TRP A 135 6.26 -13.46 2.44
CA TRP A 135 7.50 -13.00 3.08
C TRP A 135 7.64 -13.50 4.51
N SER A 136 6.54 -13.59 5.27
CA SER A 136 6.59 -14.17 6.63
C SER A 136 6.95 -15.67 6.61
N THR A 137 6.55 -16.42 5.59
CA THR A 137 6.81 -17.86 5.48
C THR A 137 8.19 -18.17 4.92
N TYR A 138 8.61 -17.49 3.86
CA TYR A 138 9.81 -17.83 3.07
C TYR A 138 10.98 -16.86 3.27
N GLY A 139 10.76 -15.70 3.90
CA GLY A 139 11.75 -14.64 4.03
C GLY A 139 12.85 -14.87 5.08
N SER A 140 12.84 -16.00 5.80
CA SER A 140 13.83 -16.30 6.85
C SER A 140 15.28 -16.33 6.34
N GLU A 141 15.48 -16.64 5.06
CA GLU A 141 16.78 -16.66 4.40
C GLU A 141 17.31 -15.27 3.99
N THR A 142 16.46 -14.24 4.11
CA THR A 142 16.74 -12.82 3.82
C THR A 142 16.00 -11.92 4.83
N PRO A 143 16.37 -11.95 6.11
CA PRO A 143 15.55 -11.35 7.17
C PRO A 143 15.38 -9.83 7.03
N GLU A 144 16.44 -9.11 6.67
CA GLU A 144 16.47 -7.66 6.49
C GLU A 144 15.57 -7.25 5.31
N LEU A 145 15.65 -7.97 4.20
CA LEU A 145 14.78 -7.74 3.04
C LEU A 145 13.32 -8.08 3.37
N ALA A 146 13.08 -9.18 4.09
CA ALA A 146 11.73 -9.61 4.44
C ALA A 146 11.03 -8.60 5.35
N GLU A 147 11.75 -8.00 6.30
CA GLU A 147 11.22 -6.93 7.14
C GLU A 147 10.79 -5.71 6.32
N ILE A 148 11.65 -5.26 5.40
CA ILE A 148 11.32 -4.16 4.48
C ILE A 148 10.13 -4.53 3.61
N ALA A 149 10.10 -5.74 3.06
CA ALA A 149 9.00 -6.19 2.20
C ALA A 149 7.67 -6.18 2.94
N ILE A 150 7.62 -6.70 4.16
CA ILE A 150 6.41 -6.66 4.98
C ILE A 150 5.98 -5.20 5.23
N ARG A 151 6.89 -4.31 5.63
CA ARG A 151 6.57 -2.90 5.89
C ARG A 151 6.07 -2.17 4.64
N VAL A 152 6.72 -2.36 3.49
CA VAL A 152 6.37 -1.71 2.21
C VAL A 152 5.07 -2.26 1.65
N LEU A 153 4.87 -3.57 1.67
CA LEU A 153 3.68 -4.22 1.10
C LEU A 153 2.44 -3.99 1.97
N SER A 154 2.63 -3.77 3.28
CA SER A 154 1.56 -3.42 4.22
C SER A 154 1.08 -1.97 4.11
N GLN A 155 1.77 -1.11 3.34
CA GLN A 155 1.34 0.28 3.19
C GLN A 155 -0.02 0.35 2.45
N PRO A 156 -1.01 1.08 3.01
CA PRO A 156 -2.30 1.26 2.36
C PRO A 156 -2.14 2.09 1.09
N ILE A 157 -2.80 1.65 0.03
CA ILE A 157 -2.73 2.27 -1.31
C ILE A 157 -3.86 3.30 -1.52
N SER A 158 -4.86 3.34 -0.64
CA SER A 158 -6.07 4.13 -0.89
C SER A 158 -5.93 5.60 -0.44
N SER A 159 -6.36 6.52 -1.31
CA SER A 159 -6.58 7.93 -0.92
C SER A 159 -7.57 8.03 0.22
N SER A 160 -8.53 7.11 0.32
CA SER A 160 -9.52 7.06 1.40
C SER A 160 -8.92 6.94 2.81
N SER A 161 -7.69 6.43 2.92
CA SER A 161 -6.95 6.42 4.19
C SER A 161 -6.45 7.82 4.54
N ALA A 162 -5.97 8.57 3.54
CA ALA A 162 -5.61 9.98 3.71
C ALA A 162 -6.86 10.85 3.93
N GLU A 163 -7.96 10.63 3.22
CA GLU A 163 -9.23 11.36 3.38
C GLU A 163 -9.79 11.24 4.82
N ARG A 164 -9.67 10.06 5.45
CA ARG A 164 -10.05 9.89 6.86
C ARG A 164 -9.17 10.71 7.81
N VAL A 165 -7.87 10.81 7.53
CA VAL A 165 -6.95 11.68 8.29
C VAL A 165 -7.30 13.15 8.07
N TRP A 166 -7.60 13.56 6.84
CA TRP A 166 -8.02 14.93 6.52
C TRP A 166 -9.37 15.31 7.13
N SER A 167 -10.33 14.39 7.15
CA SER A 167 -11.61 14.56 7.86
C SER A 167 -11.37 14.75 9.36
N THR A 168 -10.51 13.94 9.97
CA THR A 168 -10.10 14.11 11.37
C THR A 168 -9.41 15.46 11.62
N TYR A 169 -8.55 15.88 10.69
CA TYR A 169 -7.89 17.18 10.75
C TYR A 169 -8.91 18.32 10.72
N SER A 170 -9.88 18.26 9.80
CA SER A 170 -10.99 19.21 9.70
C SER A 170 -11.81 19.25 10.99
N TYR A 171 -12.09 18.10 11.61
CA TYR A 171 -12.81 18.03 12.88
C TYR A 171 -12.04 18.72 14.03
N ILE A 172 -10.74 18.46 14.16
CA ILE A 172 -9.87 18.97 15.23
C ILE A 172 -9.55 20.46 15.03
N HIS A 173 -9.26 20.85 13.79
CA HIS A 173 -8.87 22.21 13.39
C HIS A 173 -9.85 22.73 12.33
N ASN A 174 -10.96 23.28 12.82
CA ASN A 174 -11.97 23.93 12.00
C ASN A 174 -12.03 25.44 12.26
N ILE A 175 -12.86 26.14 11.47
CA ILE A 175 -13.07 27.59 11.56
C ILE A 175 -13.45 28.05 12.98
N LYS A 176 -14.17 27.23 13.76
CA LYS A 176 -14.55 27.54 15.15
C LYS A 176 -13.45 27.19 16.17
N ARG A 177 -12.54 26.28 15.84
CA ARG A 177 -11.43 25.77 16.71
C ARG A 177 -10.05 25.99 16.06
N ASN A 178 -9.84 27.18 15.49
CA ASN A 178 -8.66 27.48 14.67
C ASN A 178 -7.42 27.96 15.46
N ARG A 179 -7.52 28.13 16.79
CA ARG A 179 -6.42 28.64 17.65
C ARG A 179 -5.34 27.60 17.97
N LEU A 180 -5.34 26.44 17.31
CA LEU A 180 -4.30 25.42 17.46
C LEU A 180 -3.15 25.70 16.49
N ASN A 181 -1.92 25.55 16.97
CA ASN A 181 -0.74 25.47 16.13
C ASN A 181 -0.77 24.15 15.34
N THR A 182 -0.34 24.14 14.08
CA THR A 182 -0.16 22.96 13.23
C THR A 182 0.48 21.79 13.97
N LYS A 183 1.60 22.01 14.69
CA LYS A 183 2.28 20.94 15.45
C LYS A 183 1.40 20.31 16.54
N ARG A 184 0.48 21.08 17.13
CA ARG A 184 -0.47 20.58 18.13
C ARG A 184 -1.63 19.85 17.45
N ALA A 185 -2.13 20.37 16.33
CA ALA A 185 -3.15 19.70 15.53
C ALA A 185 -2.66 18.33 15.05
N ASP A 186 -1.43 18.24 14.53
CA ASP A 186 -0.81 16.97 14.09
C ASP A 186 -0.76 15.94 15.23
N LYS A 187 -0.32 16.36 16.43
CA LYS A 187 -0.30 15.49 17.62
C LYS A 187 -1.69 15.03 18.03
N LEU A 188 -2.69 15.91 17.98
CA LEU A 188 -4.08 15.56 18.30
C LEU A 188 -4.65 14.58 17.28
N VAL A 189 -4.39 14.77 15.99
CA VAL A 189 -4.78 13.85 14.92
C VAL A 189 -4.13 12.48 15.14
N PHE A 190 -2.82 12.44 15.42
CA PHE A 190 -2.10 11.21 15.72
C PHE A 190 -2.69 10.47 16.92
N ILE A 191 -2.92 11.17 18.05
CA ILE A 191 -3.53 10.58 19.25
C ILE A 191 -4.93 10.06 18.94
N HIS A 192 -5.76 10.87 18.27
CA HIS A 192 -7.13 10.51 17.91
C HIS A 192 -7.19 9.26 17.02
N SER A 193 -6.37 9.20 15.96
CA SER A 193 -6.29 8.06 15.06
C SER A 193 -5.80 6.79 15.76
N ASN A 194 -4.76 6.90 16.60
CA ASN A 194 -4.21 5.74 17.30
C ASN A 194 -5.13 5.20 18.39
N ILE A 195 -5.81 6.07 19.15
CA ILE A 195 -6.80 5.62 20.15
C ILE A 195 -7.90 4.81 19.48
N ARG A 196 -8.45 5.29 18.35
CA ARG A 196 -9.48 4.55 17.58
C ARG A 196 -8.95 3.24 17.01
N LEU A 197 -7.72 3.23 16.50
CA LEU A 197 -7.10 2.01 15.98
C LEU A 197 -6.93 0.96 17.10
N LEU A 198 -6.40 1.38 18.24
CA LEU A 198 -6.19 0.50 19.40
C LEU A 198 -7.52 0.02 19.98
N SER A 199 -8.53 0.88 20.07
CA SER A 199 -9.84 0.50 20.62
C SER A 199 -10.49 -0.62 19.80
N ARG A 200 -10.29 -0.66 18.48
CA ARG A 200 -10.83 -1.71 17.59
C ARG A 200 -10.37 -3.12 17.93
N PHE A 201 -9.24 -3.26 18.62
CA PHE A 201 -8.73 -4.56 19.08
C PHE A 201 -9.31 -4.99 20.43
N THR A 202 -10.01 -4.11 21.16
CA THR A 202 -10.59 -4.42 22.47
C THR A 202 -11.96 -5.08 22.34
N THR A 203 -12.29 -5.99 23.28
CA THR A 203 -13.61 -6.65 23.33
C THR A 203 -14.72 -5.65 23.61
N SER A 204 -14.48 -4.65 24.46
CA SER A 204 -15.42 -3.57 24.77
C SER A 204 -15.88 -2.81 23.51
N TYR A 205 -14.97 -2.55 22.57
CA TYR A 205 -15.34 -1.91 21.30
C TYR A 205 -16.17 -2.81 20.37
N LYS A 206 -16.00 -4.14 20.45
CA LYS A 206 -16.70 -5.10 19.58
C LYS A 206 -18.10 -5.43 20.10
N GLU A 207 -18.23 -5.61 21.41
CA GLU A 207 -19.40 -6.23 22.05
C GLU A 207 -19.95 -5.43 23.24
N GLY A 208 -19.24 -4.37 23.66
CA GLY A 208 -19.68 -3.53 24.78
C GLY A 208 -20.87 -2.63 24.44
N PRO A 209 -21.41 -1.93 25.45
CA PRO A 209 -22.52 -0.99 25.26
C PRO A 209 -22.16 0.08 24.22
N CYS A 210 -20.97 0.66 24.29
CA CYS A 210 -20.45 1.62 23.32
C CYS A 210 -19.73 0.96 22.13
N LYS A 211 -20.21 -0.19 21.64
CA LYS A 211 -19.59 -0.87 20.51
C LYS A 211 -19.54 0.05 19.30
N LYS A 212 -18.43 0.03 18.55
CA LYS A 212 -18.32 0.71 17.25
C LYS A 212 -18.68 2.21 17.28
N TRP A 213 -18.49 2.88 18.43
CA TRP A 213 -18.85 4.28 18.65
C TRP A 213 -18.23 5.28 17.66
N ASP A 214 -17.20 4.87 16.92
CA ASP A 214 -16.41 5.70 16.02
C ASP A 214 -16.79 5.52 14.53
N ILE A 215 -17.76 4.66 14.20
CA ILE A 215 -18.16 4.32 12.81
C ILE A 215 -18.83 5.49 12.09
N ASP A 216 -19.60 6.31 12.81
CA ASP A 216 -20.25 7.49 12.25
C ASP A 216 -19.95 8.74 13.10
N PRO A 217 -18.78 9.37 12.91
CA PRO A 217 -18.38 10.54 13.69
C PRO A 217 -19.17 11.81 13.35
N GLU A 218 -19.93 11.82 12.25
CA GLU A 218 -20.76 12.95 11.80
C GLU A 218 -22.25 12.75 12.16
N SER A 219 -22.64 11.56 12.64
CA SER A 219 -23.98 11.32 13.16
C SER A 219 -24.25 12.20 14.38
N THR A 220 -25.17 13.15 14.22
CA THR A 220 -25.75 13.91 15.31
C THR A 220 -26.83 13.12 16.07
N TYR A 221 -27.14 11.89 15.64
CA TYR A 221 -28.13 11.03 16.27
C TYR A 221 -27.54 10.34 17.50
N PHE A 222 -27.55 11.05 18.64
CA PHE A 222 -27.36 10.44 19.96
C PHE A 222 -28.49 9.45 20.32
N ASP A 223 -29.59 9.45 19.57
CA ASP A 223 -30.86 8.79 19.92
C ASP A 223 -30.96 7.32 19.45
N ASP A 224 -30.05 6.86 18.58
CA ASP A 224 -30.01 5.45 18.12
C ASP A 224 -28.84 4.67 18.74
N SER A 225 -28.22 5.26 19.78
CA SER A 225 -27.36 4.54 20.71
C SER A 225 -28.20 3.46 21.39
N THR A 226 -27.83 2.19 21.23
CA THR A 226 -28.43 1.08 22.00
C THR A 226 -28.19 1.19 23.50
N VAL A 227 -27.35 2.14 23.93
CA VAL A 227 -27.09 2.46 25.33
C VAL A 227 -28.00 3.59 25.74
N ARG A 228 -28.98 3.29 26.60
CA ARG A 228 -29.79 4.34 27.20
C ARG A 228 -29.01 4.99 28.33
N LEU A 229 -29.21 6.29 28.54
CA LEU A 229 -28.53 7.04 29.59
C LEU A 229 -28.76 6.44 30.99
N GLU A 230 -29.90 5.77 31.15
CA GLU A 230 -30.36 5.04 32.34
C GLU A 230 -29.58 3.73 32.60
N ASP A 231 -28.85 3.21 31.60
CA ASP A 231 -28.04 1.98 31.71
C ASP A 231 -26.59 2.28 32.17
N LEU A 232 -26.19 3.56 32.22
CA LEU A 232 -24.87 3.99 32.69
C LEU A 232 -24.88 4.14 34.21
N ARG A 233 -24.78 3.03 34.94
CA ARG A 233 -24.47 3.05 36.38
C ARG A 233 -22.97 3.00 36.59
N TRP A 234 -22.50 3.77 37.56
CA TRP A 234 -21.18 3.56 38.14
C TRP A 234 -21.32 2.35 39.06
N ASP A 235 -20.63 1.27 38.75
CA ASP A 235 -20.47 0.17 39.70
C ASP A 235 -19.47 0.64 40.78
N ASP A 236 -19.92 0.65 42.03
CA ASP A 236 -19.12 0.96 43.23
C ASP A 236 -18.05 -0.10 43.52
#